data_AF-A0A3D4X9F3-F1
#
_entry.id   AF-A0A3D4X9F3-F1
#
_cell.length_a   1.000
_cell.length_b   1.000
_cell.length_c   1.000
_cell.angle_alpha   90.00
_cell.angle_beta   90.00
_cell.angle_gamma   90.00
#
_symmetry.space_group_name_H-M   'P 1'
#
loop_
_entity.id
_entity.type
_entity.pdbx_description
1 polymer ?
#
loop_
_entity_poly.entity_id
_entity_poly.type
_entity_poly.pdbx_seq_one_letter_code
_entity_poly.pdbx_strand_id
1 'polypeptide(L)' 'HRSQIKRARNAEKDTRPSAKLSYARVSVQKACFVLDSIRGKDVQSALGILTYNPRYA' A
#
# COMPACT_ATOMS: atom_id res chain seq x y z
N HIS A 1 22.74 -22.62 10.88
CA HIS A 1 21.76 -22.36 11.96
C HIS A 1 20.80 -21.21 11.63
N ARG A 2 21.21 -19.92 11.59
CA ARG A 2 20.31 -18.77 11.30
C ARG A 2 19.63 -18.78 9.91
N SER A 3 20.29 -19.32 8.89
CA SER A 3 19.76 -19.39 7.52
C SER A 3 18.54 -20.33 7.40
N GLN A 4 18.54 -21.46 8.11
CA GLN A 4 17.43 -22.41 8.14
C GLN A 4 16.20 -21.78 8.82
N ILE A 5 16.41 -21.06 9.93
CA ILE A 5 15.34 -20.34 10.66
C ILE A 5 14.74 -19.21 9.79
N LYS A 6 15.57 -18.45 9.07
CA LYS A 6 15.09 -17.41 8.15
C LYS A 6 14.31 -18.01 6.97
N ARG A 7 14.76 -19.16 6.44
CA ARG A 7 14.08 -19.87 5.34
C ARG A 7 12.71 -20.41 5.78
N ALA A 8 12.61 -20.99 6.97
CA ALA A 8 11.35 -21.47 7.54
C ALA A 8 10.35 -20.31 7.72
N ARG A 9 10.76 -19.16 8.29
CA ARG A 9 9.88 -17.98 8.40
C ARG A 9 9.46 -17.39 7.06
N ASN A 10 10.35 -17.38 6.08
CA ASN A 10 10.01 -16.92 4.74
C ASN A 10 9.09 -17.88 3.97
N ALA A 11 8.90 -19.11 4.45
CA ALA A 11 7.95 -20.06 3.86
C ALA A 11 6.51 -19.80 4.32
N GLU A 12 6.32 -19.26 5.53
CA GLU A 12 5.03 -18.77 6.03
C GLU A 12 4.72 -17.39 5.45
N LYS A 13 4.26 -17.36 4.19
CA LYS A 13 3.85 -16.13 3.51
C LYS A 13 2.33 -15.97 3.54
N ASP A 14 1.88 -14.77 3.86
CA ASP A 14 0.49 -14.36 3.61
C ASP A 14 0.27 -14.28 2.09
N THR A 15 -0.72 -15.00 1.58
CA THR A 15 -1.07 -15.06 0.16
C THR A 15 -2.18 -14.08 -0.22
N ARG A 16 -2.68 -13.28 0.72
CA ARG A 16 -3.65 -12.22 0.42
C ARG A 16 -3.05 -11.22 -0.56
N PRO A 17 -3.85 -10.70 -1.51
CA PRO A 17 -3.39 -9.72 -2.47
C PRO A 17 -2.92 -8.47 -1.72
N SER A 18 -1.64 -8.14 -1.86
CA SER A 18 -1.03 -6.96 -1.28
C SER A 18 -0.01 -6.39 -2.25
N ALA A 19 0.13 -5.07 -2.24
CA ALA A 19 1.11 -4.35 -3.06
C ALA A 19 1.89 -3.38 -2.18
N LYS A 20 3.18 -3.22 -2.48
CA LYS A 20 4.07 -2.29 -1.76
C LYS A 20 4.77 -1.37 -2.76
N LEU A 21 4.52 -0.07 -2.62
CA LEU A 21 5.30 0.96 -3.30
C LEU A 21 6.46 1.39 -2.39
N SER A 22 7.69 1.30 -2.89
CA SER A 22 8.90 1.76 -2.17
C SER A 22 9.57 2.88 -2.96
N TYR A 23 10.24 3.81 -2.27
CA TYR A 23 10.96 4.94 -2.89
C TYR A 23 10.07 5.95 -3.64
N ALA A 24 8.81 6.11 -3.23
CA ALA A 24 7.95 7.19 -3.71
C ALA A 24 8.55 8.54 -3.29
N ARG A 25 8.76 9.45 -4.26
CA ARG A 25 9.34 10.79 -4.04
C ARG A 25 8.30 11.77 -3.49
N VAL A 26 7.57 11.38 -2.45
CA VAL A 26 6.48 12.16 -1.86
C VAL A 26 6.61 12.13 -0.33
N SER A 27 6.31 13.25 0.32
CA SER A 27 6.26 13.33 1.78
C SER A 27 5.15 12.43 2.34
N VAL A 28 5.44 11.76 3.45
CA VAL A 28 4.50 10.85 4.12
C VAL A 28 3.18 11.55 4.47
N GLN A 29 3.23 12.77 5.02
CA GLN A 29 2.03 13.51 5.43
C GLN A 29 1.08 13.77 4.24
N LYS A 30 1.66 14.17 3.10
CA LYS A 30 0.93 14.44 1.86
C LYS A 30 0.26 13.17 1.32
N ALA A 31 0.99 12.05 1.35
CA ALA A 31 0.45 10.75 0.97
C ALA A 31 -0.67 10.29 1.91
N CYS A 32 -0.51 10.45 3.24
CA CYS A 32 -1.51 10.05 4.23
C CYS A 32 -2.87 10.72 3.99
N PHE A 33 -2.90 12.02 3.65
CA PHE A 33 -4.17 12.71 3.38
C PHE A 33 -4.97 12.09 2.23
N VAL A 34 -4.31 11.55 1.20
CA VAL A 34 -4.99 10.86 0.10
C VAL A 34 -5.32 9.42 0.49
N LEU A 35 -4.42 8.71 1.16
CA LEU A 35 -4.62 7.33 1.59
C LEU A 35 -5.80 7.19 2.57
N ASP A 36 -5.99 8.14 3.47
CA ASP A 36 -7.11 8.13 4.41
C ASP A 36 -8.45 8.35 3.69
N SER A 37 -8.46 9.05 2.56
CA SER A 37 -9.67 9.27 1.75
C SER A 37 -10.16 8.03 1.02
N ILE A 38 -9.30 7.04 0.77
CA ILE A 38 -9.62 5.80 0.04
C ILE A 38 -9.73 4.57 0.96
N ARG A 39 -9.27 4.67 2.22
CA ARG A 39 -9.29 3.55 3.16
C ARG A 39 -10.73 3.10 3.44
N GLY A 40 -10.96 1.79 3.33
CA GLY A 40 -12.27 1.18 3.61
C GLY A 40 -13.33 1.35 2.51
N LYS A 41 -12.97 2.01 1.40
CA LYS A 41 -13.85 2.13 0.23
C LYS A 41 -13.66 0.97 -0.74
N ASP A 42 -14.67 0.71 -1.54
CA ASP A 42 -14.56 -0.25 -2.63
C ASP A 42 -13.55 0.23 -3.70
N VAL A 43 -13.05 -0.71 -4.49
CA VAL A 43 -11.99 -0.45 -5.48
C VAL A 43 -12.43 0.58 -6.52
N GLN A 44 -13.69 0.57 -6.95
CA GLN A 44 -14.18 1.48 -8.01
C GLN A 44 -14.32 2.91 -7.48
N SER A 45 -14.89 3.07 -6.28
CA SER A 45 -14.97 4.38 -5.62
C SER A 45 -13.58 4.94 -5.32
N ALA A 46 -12.63 4.11 -4.87
CA ALA A 46 -11.25 4.53 -4.62
C ALA A 46 -10.58 5.01 -5.92
N LEU A 47 -10.79 4.31 -7.04
CA LEU A 47 -10.28 4.71 -8.35
C LEU A 47 -10.86 6.05 -8.80
N GLY A 48 -12.18 6.24 -8.63
CA GLY A 48 -12.85 7.50 -8.92
C GLY A 48 -12.29 8.66 -8.09
N ILE A 49 -12.13 8.46 -6.77
CA ILE A 49 -11.54 9.47 -5.88
C ILE A 49 -10.12 9.84 -6.33
N LEU A 50 -9.27 8.86 -6.63
CA LEU A 50 -7.89 9.13 -7.07
C LEU A 50 -7.85 9.88 -8.40
N THR A 51 -8.77 9.58 -9.32
CA THR A 51 -8.82 10.20 -10.65
C THR A 51 -9.22 11.68 -10.58
N TYR A 52 -10.11 12.04 -9.65
CA TYR A 52 -10.69 13.39 -9.57
C TYR A 52 -10.22 14.21 -8.36
N ASN A 53 -9.24 13.73 -7.58
CA ASN A 53 -8.73 14.46 -6.43
C ASN A 53 -7.68 15.51 -6.85
N PRO A 54 -7.95 16.81 -6.66
CA PRO A 54 -7.06 17.88 -7.13
C PRO A 54 -5.78 18.03 -6.30
N ARG A 55 -5.61 17.30 -5.19
CA ARG A 55 -4.44 17.48 -4.29
C ARG A 55 -3.12 17.01 -4.91
N TYR A 56 -3.16 16.09 -5.89
CA TYR A 56 -1.98 15.55 -6.59
C TYR A 56 -2.33 15.04 -8.00
N ALA A 57 -3.15 15.78 -8.75
CA ALA A 57 -3.14 15.68 -10.22
C ALA A 57 -1.89 16.38 -10.78
#